data_AF-A0AAJ0EDB8-F1
#
_entry.id   AF-A0AAJ0EDB8-F1
#
_cell.length_a   1.000
_cell.length_b   1.000
_cell.length_c   1.000
_cell.angle_alpha   90.00
_cell.angle_beta   90.00
_cell.angle_gamma   90.00
#
_symmetry.space_group_name_H-M   'P 1'
#
loop_
_entity.id
_entity.type
_entity.pdbx_description
1 polymer ?
#
loop_
_entity_poly.entity_id
_entity_poly.type
_entity_poly.pdbx_seq_one_letter_code
_entity_poly.pdbx_strand_id
1 'polypeptide(L)'
;MPKRAADYNSVRPLSQQAHYAYVQDALEQWLAVTNTPIPKVNSTEGPLTDIFYVIPTSNATGIELSVALTGGAYTKNVNYVARKAVTMGIDTFDWWRYRAANHETGHTFCLPDLYPIPTGDTGMYAGN
;
A
#
# COMPACT_ATOMS: atom_id res chain seq x y z
N MET A 1 0.50 -13.11 7.10
CA MET A 1 -0.81 -12.41 7.08
C MET A 1 -1.81 -13.24 7.88
N PRO A 2 -2.65 -12.62 8.74
CA PRO A 2 -3.58 -13.33 9.63
C PRO A 2 -4.84 -13.88 8.95
N LYS A 3 -5.16 -13.48 7.72
CA LYS A 3 -6.31 -13.97 6.94
C LYS A 3 -5.85 -14.51 5.58
N ARG A 4 -6.70 -15.26 4.88
CA ARG A 4 -6.39 -15.68 3.50
C ARG A 4 -6.39 -14.45 2.59
N ALA A 5 -5.59 -14.48 1.53
CA ALA A 5 -5.48 -13.37 0.58
C ALA A 5 -6.86 -12.96 0.02
N ALA A 6 -7.69 -13.93 -0.35
CA ALA A 6 -9.04 -13.69 -0.87
C ALA A 6 -9.98 -13.00 0.15
N ASP A 7 -9.74 -13.17 1.45
CA ASP A 7 -10.60 -12.60 2.50
C ASP A 7 -10.36 -11.10 2.70
N TYR A 8 -9.27 -10.55 2.15
CA TYR A 8 -8.98 -9.11 2.20
C TYR A 8 -9.76 -8.31 1.14
N ASN A 9 -10.31 -8.99 0.12
CA ASN A 9 -11.05 -8.36 -0.97
C ASN A 9 -10.31 -7.14 -1.56
N SER A 10 -9.00 -7.29 -1.77
CA SER A 10 -8.12 -6.26 -2.32
C SER A 10 -8.30 -6.16 -3.84
N VAL A 11 -9.53 -5.85 -4.26
CA VAL A 11 -9.99 -5.70 -5.65
C VAL A 11 -10.70 -4.36 -5.79
N ARG A 12 -10.88 -3.84 -7.01
CA ARG A 12 -11.61 -2.58 -7.23
C ARG A 12 -13.14 -2.82 -7.13
N PRO A 13 -13.91 -1.96 -6.45
CA PRO A 13 -13.49 -0.82 -5.64
C PRO A 13 -13.00 -1.25 -4.23
N LEU A 14 -11.84 -0.74 -3.82
CA LEU A 14 -11.28 -0.96 -2.47
C LEU A 14 -11.51 0.27 -1.60
N SER A 15 -12.10 0.09 -0.41
CA SER A 15 -12.24 1.18 0.54
C SER A 15 -10.90 1.50 1.23
N GLN A 16 -10.70 2.78 1.57
CA GLN A 16 -9.53 3.20 2.35
C GLN A 16 -9.43 2.44 3.68
N GLN A 17 -10.55 2.16 4.33
CA GLN A 17 -10.57 1.41 5.60
C GLN A 17 -10.13 -0.04 5.44
N ALA A 18 -10.54 -0.71 4.35
CA ALA A 18 -10.11 -2.06 4.05
C ALA A 18 -8.60 -2.11 3.72
N HIS A 19 -8.12 -1.14 2.94
CA HIS A 19 -6.68 -1.02 2.66
C HIS A 19 -5.87 -0.77 3.93
N TYR A 20 -6.33 0.15 4.78
CA TYR A 20 -5.69 0.44 6.05
C TYR A 20 -5.60 -0.80 6.96
N ALA A 21 -6.68 -1.58 7.05
CA ALA A 21 -6.69 -2.82 7.82
C ALA A 21 -5.68 -3.85 7.28
N TYR A 22 -5.51 -3.96 5.96
CA TYR A 22 -4.50 -4.82 5.35
C TYR A 22 -3.08 -4.37 5.70
N VAL A 23 -2.78 -3.07 5.59
CA VAL A 23 -1.48 -2.48 5.97
C VAL A 23 -1.19 -2.71 7.45
N GLN A 24 -2.19 -2.52 8.32
CA GLN A 24 -2.04 -2.72 9.75
C GLN A 24 -1.79 -4.20 10.09
N ASP A 25 -2.51 -5.13 9.47
CA ASP A 25 -2.24 -6.56 9.62
C ASP A 25 -0.82 -6.92 9.12
N ALA A 26 -0.36 -6.34 8.01
CA ALA A 26 0.99 -6.55 7.52
C ALA A 26 2.07 -6.04 8.49
N LEU A 27 1.87 -4.86 9.09
CA LEU A 27 2.74 -4.31 10.13
C LEU A 27 2.82 -5.22 11.36
N GLU A 28 1.69 -5.69 11.87
CA GLU A 28 1.66 -6.60 13.02
C GLU A 28 2.41 -7.90 12.75
N GLN A 29 2.27 -8.45 11.53
CA GLN A 29 2.97 -9.67 11.15
C GLN A 29 4.47 -9.44 10.98
N TRP A 30 4.87 -8.31 10.41
CA TRP A 30 6.27 -7.92 10.32
C TRP A 30 6.89 -7.76 11.72
N LEU A 31 6.19 -7.13 12.66
CA LEU A 31 6.65 -6.99 14.05
C LEU A 31 6.71 -8.32 14.80
N ALA A 32 5.80 -9.25 14.51
CA ALA A 32 5.83 -10.57 15.15
C ALA A 32 7.05 -11.42 14.75
N VAL A 33 7.64 -11.16 13.57
CA VAL A 33 8.79 -11.92 13.05
C VAL A 33 10.10 -11.15 13.10
N THR A 34 10.06 -9.86 13.38
CA THR A 34 11.25 -9.01 13.50
C THR A 34 11.43 -8.51 14.92
N ASN A 35 12.67 -8.35 15.36
CA ASN A 35 12.97 -7.67 16.63
C ASN A 35 13.17 -6.16 16.42
N THR A 36 12.53 -5.57 15.40
CA THR A 36 12.75 -4.16 15.06
C THR A 36 12.16 -3.27 16.14
N PRO A 37 12.98 -2.42 16.79
CA PRO A 37 12.47 -1.46 17.77
C PRO A 37 11.54 -0.46 17.09
N ILE A 38 10.29 -0.42 17.54
CA ILE A 38 9.30 0.56 17.09
C ILE A 38 9.17 1.67 18.13
N PRO A 39 9.22 2.95 17.69
CA PRO A 39 8.91 4.08 18.57
C PRO A 39 7.52 3.91 19.19
N LYS A 40 7.44 3.97 20.53
CA LYS A 40 6.15 3.94 21.25
C LYS A 40 5.52 5.33 21.29
N VAL A 41 5.44 5.96 20.13
CA VAL A 41 4.86 7.29 19.95
C VAL A 41 3.78 7.24 18.89
N ASN A 42 2.74 8.03 19.12
CA ASN A 42 1.67 8.31 18.16
C ASN A 42 1.88 9.67 17.47
N SER A 43 3.02 10.33 17.71
CA SER A 43 3.35 11.63 17.14
C SER A 43 3.73 11.51 15.67
N THR A 44 3.54 12.58 14.91
CA THR A 44 3.99 12.68 13.51
C THR A 44 5.49 12.99 13.38
N GLU A 45 6.17 13.22 14.51
CA GLU A 45 7.61 13.48 14.57
C GLU A 45 8.39 12.18 14.38
N GLY A 46 8.81 11.94 13.14
CA GLY A 46 9.77 10.90 12.79
C GLY A 46 9.24 9.47 12.99
N PRO A 47 8.43 8.94 12.06
CA PRO A 47 8.20 7.50 12.02
C PRO A 47 9.51 6.76 11.76
N LEU A 48 9.51 5.44 11.99
CA LEU A 48 10.66 4.59 11.70
C LEU A 48 11.11 4.68 10.23
N THR A 49 10.16 4.90 9.31
CA THR A 49 10.44 5.07 7.89
C THR A 49 9.43 6.00 7.23
N ASP A 50 9.73 6.54 6.05
CA ASP A 50 8.77 7.37 5.32
C ASP A 50 7.71 6.51 4.61
N ILE A 51 8.10 5.38 4.02
CA ILE A 51 7.21 4.54 3.22
C ILE A 51 7.37 3.07 3.62
N PHE A 52 6.26 2.42 3.97
CA PHE A 52 6.19 0.98 4.22
C PHE A 52 5.63 0.24 3.00
N TYR A 53 6.39 -0.71 2.45
CA TYR A 53 5.96 -1.51 1.30
C TYR A 53 5.47 -2.88 1.76
N VAL A 54 4.23 -3.22 1.38
CA VAL A 54 3.64 -4.56 1.53
C VAL A 54 3.69 -5.24 0.18
N ILE A 55 4.58 -6.23 0.06
CA ILE A 55 4.77 -7.01 -1.17
C ILE A 55 4.24 -8.43 -0.93
N PRO A 56 3.07 -8.79 -1.47
CA PRO A 56 2.58 -10.16 -1.40
C PRO A 56 3.50 -11.10 -2.19
N THR A 57 3.55 -12.36 -1.77
CA THR A 57 4.19 -13.42 -2.57
C THR A 57 3.38 -13.67 -3.85
N SER A 58 3.99 -14.25 -4.87
CA SER A 58 3.31 -14.65 -6.12
C SER A 58 2.10 -15.58 -5.93
N ASN A 59 2.01 -16.29 -4.81
CA ASN A 59 0.88 -17.19 -4.49
C ASN A 59 -0.35 -16.46 -3.92
N ALA A 60 -0.24 -15.19 -3.56
CA ALA A 60 -1.31 -14.40 -2.95
C ALA A 60 -2.21 -13.76 -4.02
N THR A 61 -2.74 -14.56 -4.94
CA THR A 61 -3.49 -14.10 -6.12
C THR A 61 -4.76 -13.32 -5.81
N GLY A 62 -5.28 -13.41 -4.58
CA GLY A 62 -6.42 -12.60 -4.12
C GLY A 62 -6.08 -11.15 -3.74
N ILE A 63 -4.79 -10.77 -3.78
CA ILE A 63 -4.36 -9.38 -3.66
C ILE A 63 -4.16 -8.81 -5.05
N GLU A 64 -5.25 -8.32 -5.64
CA GLU A 64 -5.22 -7.86 -7.02
C GLU A 64 -4.74 -6.42 -7.10
N LEU A 65 -5.33 -5.50 -6.35
CA LEU A 65 -5.12 -4.07 -6.48
C LEU A 65 -3.79 -3.59 -5.88
N SER A 66 -2.97 -2.92 -6.68
CA SER A 66 -1.89 -2.06 -6.20
C SER A 66 -2.44 -0.71 -5.76
N VAL A 67 -2.02 -0.24 -4.58
CA VAL A 67 -2.57 1.00 -4.01
C VAL A 67 -1.65 1.61 -2.94
N ALA A 68 -1.52 2.93 -2.98
CA ALA A 68 -0.89 3.73 -1.95
C ALA A 68 -1.85 4.16 -0.83
N LEU A 69 -1.41 4.00 0.41
CA LEU A 69 -2.03 4.60 1.58
C LEU A 69 -1.38 5.96 1.80
N THR A 70 -2.15 7.01 1.52
CA THR A 70 -1.69 8.40 1.70
C THR A 70 -1.76 8.88 3.15
N GLY A 71 -2.33 8.09 4.07
CA GLY A 71 -2.28 8.35 5.52
C GLY A 71 -1.08 7.67 6.19
N GLY A 72 -0.82 8.05 7.45
CA GLY A 72 0.18 7.40 8.28
C GLY A 72 -0.16 5.93 8.55
N ALA A 73 0.84 5.06 8.57
CA ALA A 73 0.70 3.65 8.90
C ALA A 73 1.06 3.42 10.37
N TYR A 74 0.09 2.87 11.11
CA TYR A 74 0.21 2.63 12.55
C TYR A 74 -0.04 1.17 12.87
N THR A 75 0.61 0.69 13.94
CA THR A 75 0.26 -0.60 14.57
C THR A 75 -1.14 -0.53 15.20
N LYS A 76 -1.70 -1.67 15.60
CA LYS A 76 -2.96 -1.75 16.36
C LYS A 76 -2.88 -1.05 17.71
N ASN A 77 -1.68 -1.00 18.29
CA ASN A 77 -1.39 -0.25 19.52
C ASN A 77 -1.03 1.23 19.26
N VAL A 78 -1.32 1.75 18.06
CA VAL A 78 -1.17 3.17 17.69
C VAL A 78 0.30 3.65 17.71
N ASN A 79 1.26 2.75 17.49
CA ASN A 79 2.65 3.15 17.27
C ASN A 79 2.81 3.61 15.82
N TYR A 80 3.39 4.78 15.61
CA TYR A 80 3.60 5.35 14.29
C TYR A 80 4.82 4.74 13.61
N VAL A 81 4.61 3.98 12.53
CA VAL A 81 5.68 3.21 11.87
C VAL A 81 6.12 3.83 10.56
N ALA A 82 5.18 4.32 9.74
CA ALA A 82 5.50 4.95 8.46
C ALA A 82 4.59 6.12 8.12
N ARG A 83 5.11 7.11 7.36
CA ARG A 83 4.28 8.26 6.91
C ARG A 83 3.22 7.85 5.90
N LYS A 84 3.54 6.84 5.08
CA LYS A 84 2.73 6.33 3.98
C LYS A 84 2.97 4.83 3.86
N ALA A 85 2.11 4.14 3.11
CA ALA A 85 2.37 2.75 2.74
C ALA A 85 2.01 2.50 1.28
N VAL A 86 2.61 1.47 0.69
CA VAL A 86 2.27 0.96 -0.65
C VAL A 86 1.96 -0.51 -0.50
N THR A 87 0.82 -0.95 -1.02
CA THR A 87 0.53 -2.37 -1.22
C THR A 87 0.64 -2.67 -2.69
N MET A 88 1.46 -3.66 -3.03
CA MET A 88 1.52 -4.19 -4.38
C MET A 88 0.47 -5.28 -4.55
N GLY A 89 -0.24 -5.27 -5.67
CA GLY A 89 -1.11 -6.34 -6.10
C GLY A 89 -0.68 -6.88 -7.47
N ILE A 90 -1.35 -7.93 -7.93
CA ILE A 90 -1.08 -8.55 -9.24
C ILE A 90 -1.59 -7.70 -10.42
N ASP A 91 -2.54 -6.80 -10.15
CA ASP A 91 -3.35 -6.07 -11.14
C ASP A 91 -2.53 -5.29 -12.13
N THR A 92 -1.36 -4.79 -11.74
CA THR A 92 -0.48 -3.95 -12.54
C THR A 92 0.89 -4.58 -12.70
N PHE A 93 1.32 -5.45 -11.79
CA PHE A 93 2.66 -6.03 -11.86
C PHE A 93 2.90 -6.85 -13.14
N ASP A 94 1.91 -7.60 -13.63
CA ASP A 94 2.10 -8.50 -14.78
C ASP A 94 2.37 -7.74 -16.11
N TRP A 95 1.85 -6.52 -16.26
CA TRP A 95 2.03 -5.70 -17.47
C TRP A 95 2.90 -4.45 -17.24
N TRP A 96 2.88 -3.85 -16.05
CA TRP A 96 3.69 -2.68 -15.69
C TRP A 96 4.99 -3.02 -14.98
N ARG A 97 5.11 -4.22 -14.40
CA ARG A 97 6.30 -4.68 -13.68
C ARG A 97 6.71 -3.65 -12.63
N TYR A 98 7.98 -3.23 -12.64
CA TYR A 98 8.52 -2.23 -11.73
C TYR A 98 7.85 -0.84 -11.87
N ARG A 99 7.16 -0.54 -12.97
CA ARG A 99 6.45 0.74 -13.15
C ARG A 99 5.27 0.88 -12.19
N ALA A 100 4.62 -0.24 -11.83
CA ALA A 100 3.55 -0.24 -10.83
C ALA A 100 4.07 0.24 -9.47
N ALA A 101 5.23 -0.26 -9.05
CA ALA A 101 5.86 0.19 -7.81
C ALA A 101 6.19 1.69 -7.85
N ASN A 102 6.73 2.19 -8.97
CA ASN A 102 7.00 3.62 -9.14
C ASN A 102 5.72 4.46 -9.11
N HIS A 103 4.66 3.98 -9.74
CA HIS A 103 3.36 4.62 -9.80
C HIS A 103 2.76 4.81 -8.40
N GLU A 104 2.61 3.72 -7.64
CA GLU A 104 2.08 3.77 -6.29
C GLU A 104 2.98 4.55 -5.34
N THR A 105 4.30 4.46 -5.52
CA THR A 105 5.24 5.31 -4.78
C THR A 105 5.01 6.78 -5.09
N GLY A 106 4.71 7.15 -6.34
CA GLY A 106 4.36 8.51 -6.74
C GLY A 106 3.17 9.07 -5.96
N HIS A 107 2.14 8.26 -5.71
CA HIS A 107 1.00 8.67 -4.88
C HIS A 107 1.38 8.96 -3.42
N THR A 108 2.46 8.38 -2.90
CA THR A 108 2.98 8.73 -1.56
C THR A 108 3.52 10.17 -1.49
N PHE A 109 3.91 10.74 -2.64
CA PHE A 109 4.31 12.15 -2.82
C PHE A 109 3.14 13.05 -3.24
N CYS A 110 1.89 12.57 -3.13
CA CYS A 110 0.69 13.28 -3.54
C CYS A 110 0.60 13.57 -5.05
N LEU A 111 1.30 12.80 -5.88
CA LEU A 111 1.13 12.89 -7.33
C LEU A 111 -0.21 12.24 -7.73
N PRO A 112 -1.04 12.89 -8.56
CA PRO A 112 -2.29 12.32 -9.03
C PRO A 112 -2.07 11.31 -10.16
N ASP A 113 -3.09 10.51 -10.44
CA ASP A 113 -3.19 9.76 -11.69
C ASP A 113 -3.31 10.71 -12.89
N LEU A 114 -2.41 10.55 -13.86
CA LEU A 114 -2.37 11.35 -15.10
C LEU A 114 -2.67 10.49 -16.33
N TYR A 115 -3.64 9.59 -16.25
CA TYR A 115 -4.21 8.88 -17.39
C TYR A 115 -5.68 9.25 -17.55
N PRO A 116 -6.29 9.04 -18.74
CA PRO A 116 -7.69 9.37 -18.96
C PRO A 116 -8.61 8.56 -18.03
N ILE A 117 -9.31 9.25 -17.13
CA ILE A 117 -10.33 8.67 -16.24
C ILE A 117 -11.66 9.33 -16.59
N PRO A 118 -12.78 8.59 -16.78
CA PRO A 118 -12.92 7.14 -16.55
C PRO A 118 -12.62 6.26 -17.77
N THR A 119 -12.34 6.83 -18.95
CA THR A 119 -12.17 6.09 -20.21
C THR A 119 -10.93 6.54 -20.96
N GLY A 120 -10.16 5.58 -21.49
CA GLY A 120 -8.98 5.79 -22.34
C GLY A 120 -7.83 4.86 -21.94
N ASP A 121 -6.78 4.81 -22.76
CA ASP A 121 -5.65 3.91 -22.51
C ASP A 121 -4.64 4.51 -21.53
N THR A 122 -4.09 3.67 -20.66
CA THR A 122 -3.03 4.05 -19.72
C THR A 122 -1.74 4.33 -20.49
N GLY A 123 -1.47 5.60 -20.76
CA GLY A 123 -0.36 6.07 -21.60
C GLY A 123 -0.72 7.22 -22.55
N MET A 124 -2.01 7.51 -22.70
CA MET A 124 -2.45 8.73 -23.39
C MET A 124 -1.98 9.98 -22.62
N TYR A 125 -1.66 11.02 -23.37
CA TYR A 125 -1.36 12.33 -22.79
C TYR A 125 -2.60 12.87 -22.06
N ALA A 126 -2.50 13.10 -20.76
CA ALA A 126 -3.59 13.61 -19.92
C ALA A 126 -3.40 15.10 -19.53
N GLY A 127 -2.49 15.80 -20.20
CA GLY A 127 -2.27 17.25 -20.02
C GLY A 127 -2.99 18.08 -21.09
N ASN A 128 -2.90 19.41 -20.95
CA ASN A 128 -3.37 20.41 -21.93
C ASN A 128 -2.20 20.94 -22.77
#